data_AF-A0A259CM25-F1
#
_entry.id   AF-A0A259CM25-F1
#
_cell.length_a   1.000
_cell.length_b   1.000
_cell.length_c   1.000
_cell.angle_alpha   90.00
_cell.angle_beta   90.00
_cell.angle_gamma   90.00
#
_symmetry.space_group_name_H-M   'P 1'
#
loop_
_entity.id
_entity.type
_entity.pdbx_description
1 polymer ?
#
loop_
_entity_poly.entity_id
_entity_poly.type
_entity_poly.pdbx_seq_one_letter_code
_entity_poly.pdbx_strand_id
1 'polypeptide(L)'
;MVKKSLYETVGGLNETDLAIAFNDVDFCLRLREAGYLNVYTPYCEAYHHESISRGHENTVEKQKRFQNEVHFMQKRHKTILADGDPYYNPNLTLDREDFSLKVPST
;
A
#
# COMPACT_ATOMS: atom_id res chain seq x y z
N MET A 1 -7.94 12.09 2.24
CA MET A 1 -7.68 13.37 2.94
C MET A 1 -7.24 13.07 4.36
N VAL A 2 -6.33 13.87 4.92
CA VAL A 2 -5.82 13.69 6.29
C VAL A 2 -5.59 15.05 6.96
N LYS A 3 -5.75 15.12 8.29
CA LYS A 3 -5.37 16.32 9.05
C LYS A 3 -3.85 16.49 8.99
N LYS A 4 -3.38 17.72 8.76
CA LYS A 4 -1.94 18.03 8.73
C LYS A 4 -1.20 17.54 9.99
N SER A 5 -1.81 17.70 11.16
CA SER A 5 -1.22 17.25 12.42
C SER A 5 -0.95 15.74 12.45
N LEU A 6 -1.82 14.91 11.85
CA LEU A 6 -1.62 13.46 11.77
C LEU A 6 -0.50 13.12 10.79
N TYR A 7 -0.44 13.83 9.65
CA TYR A 7 0.65 13.69 8.70
C TYR A 7 2.01 13.95 9.36
N GLU A 8 2.12 15.05 10.11
CA GLU A 8 3.34 15.41 10.84
C GLU A 8 3.65 14.43 11.98
N THR A 9 2.63 13.95 12.69
CA THR A 9 2.81 13.02 13.83
C THR A 9 3.45 11.71 13.40
N VAL A 10 3.10 11.18 12.23
CA VAL A 10 3.72 9.94 11.72
C VAL A 10 5.02 10.20 10.94
N GLY A 11 5.44 11.46 10.78
CA GLY A 11 6.65 11.82 10.04
C GLY A 11 6.47 11.93 8.52
N GLY A 12 5.25 12.14 8.03
CA GLY A 12 4.95 12.30 6.61
C GLY A 12 5.12 11.04 5.77
N LEU A 13 5.37 11.19 4.47
CA LEU A 13 5.71 10.10 3.55
C LEU A 13 7.18 9.71 3.69
N ASN A 14 7.48 8.41 3.59
CA ASN A 14 8.86 7.92 3.64
C ASN A 14 9.55 8.09 2.28
N GLU A 15 10.03 9.29 1.98
CA GLU A 15 10.76 9.60 0.75
C GLU A 15 12.16 8.95 0.68
N THR A 16 12.70 8.49 1.81
CA THR A 16 14.02 7.87 1.87
C THR A 16 13.99 6.44 1.34
N ASP A 17 13.04 5.62 1.80
CA ASP A 17 12.95 4.21 1.43
C ASP A 17 11.87 3.93 0.38
N LEU A 18 10.87 4.81 0.23
CA LEU A 18 9.70 4.65 -0.65
C LEU A 18 9.52 5.87 -1.56
N ALA A 19 10.54 6.15 -2.38
CA ALA A 19 10.56 7.34 -3.23
C ALA A 19 9.43 7.36 -4.28
N ILE A 20 9.00 6.19 -4.78
CA ILE A 20 8.00 6.10 -5.85
C ILE A 20 6.86 5.16 -5.51
N ALA A 21 7.13 3.90 -5.18
CA ALA A 21 6.08 2.92 -4.89
C ALA A 21 5.78 2.84 -3.39
N PHE A 22 4.52 2.52 -3.05
CA PHE A 22 4.03 2.16 -1.72
C PHE A 22 4.13 3.23 -0.62
N ASN A 23 4.57 4.46 -0.90
CA ASN A 23 4.64 5.52 0.12
C ASN A 23 3.29 5.82 0.77
N ASP A 24 2.22 5.79 -0.02
CA ASP A 24 0.84 5.96 0.37
C ASP A 24 0.35 4.80 1.23
N VAL A 25 0.68 3.56 0.84
CA VAL A 25 0.36 2.35 1.60
C VAL A 25 1.06 2.34 2.96
N ASP A 26 2.37 2.60 3.00
CA ASP A 26 3.13 2.70 4.26
C ASP A 26 2.56 3.78 5.19
N PHE A 27 2.25 4.95 4.64
CA PHE A 27 1.65 6.05 5.40
C PHE A 27 0.30 5.64 6.01
N CYS A 28 -0.57 4.99 5.23
CA CYS A 28 -1.86 4.51 5.71
C CYS A 28 -1.71 3.44 6.79
N LEU A 29 -0.73 2.54 6.65
CA LEU A 29 -0.44 1.51 7.67
C LEU A 29 0.12 2.12 8.96
N ARG A 30 1.01 3.10 8.89
CA ARG A 30 1.52 3.81 10.08
C ARG A 30 0.43 4.57 10.83
N LEU A 31 -0.51 5.21 10.13
CA LEU A 31 -1.68 5.81 10.77
C LEU A 31 -2.55 4.77 11.47
N ARG A 32 -2.70 3.59 10.86
CA ARG A 32 -3.43 2.47 11.47
C ARG A 32 -2.74 1.97 12.74
N GLU A 33 -1.42 1.81 12.72
CA GLU A 33 -0.61 1.46 13.90
C GLU A 33 -0.76 2.50 15.02
N ALA A 34 -0.93 3.78 14.66
CA ALA A 34 -1.23 4.86 15.59
C ALA A 34 -2.71 4.92 16.06
N GLY A 35 -3.53 3.93 15.69
CA GLY A 35 -4.92 3.79 16.14
C GLY A 35 -5.97 4.50 15.29
N TYR A 36 -5.61 5.00 14.10
CA TYR A 36 -6.54 5.67 13.20
C TYR A 36 -7.14 4.71 12.16
N LEU A 37 -8.24 5.13 11.52
CA LEU A 37 -8.91 4.39 10.46
C LEU A 37 -8.68 5.06 9.10
N ASN A 38 -8.40 4.23 8.09
CA ASN A 38 -8.44 4.64 6.69
C ASN A 38 -9.83 4.35 6.15
N VAL A 39 -10.54 5.39 5.68
CA VAL A 39 -11.95 5.31 5.29
C VAL A 39 -12.10 5.69 3.84
N TYR A 40 -12.72 4.81 3.06
CA TYR A 40 -13.19 5.10 1.71
C TYR A 40 -14.53 5.83 1.76
N THR A 41 -14.73 6.82 0.88
CA THR A 41 -16.01 7.49 0.70
C THR A 41 -16.41 7.47 -0.78
N PRO A 42 -17.58 6.92 -1.13
CA PRO A 42 -18.07 6.92 -2.50
C PRO A 42 -18.60 8.30 -2.94
N TYR A 43 -18.70 9.28 -2.03
CA TYR A 43 -19.23 10.61 -2.32
C TYR A 43 -18.17 11.60 -2.85
N CYS A 44 -16.91 11.17 -2.97
CA CYS A 44 -15.83 11.97 -3.51
C CYS A 44 -15.20 11.21 -4.68
N GLU A 45 -15.28 11.81 -5.87
CA GLU A 45 -14.68 11.25 -7.08
C GLU A 45 -13.44 12.06 -7.46
N ALA A 46 -12.36 11.36 -7.77
CA ALA A 46 -11.13 11.93 -8.28
C ALA A 46 -10.62 11.07 -9.42
N TYR A 47 -10.13 11.71 -10.48
CA TYR A 47 -9.56 11.03 -11.63
C TYR A 47 -8.05 10.95 -11.48
N HIS A 48 -7.53 9.72 -11.50
CA HIS A 48 -6.10 9.46 -11.52
C HIS A 48 -5.71 8.83 -12.84
N HIS A 49 -4.88 9.54 -13.61
CA HIS A 49 -4.33 8.99 -14.84
C HIS A 49 -3.06 8.19 -14.52
N GLU A 50 -3.28 6.94 -14.15
CA GLU A 50 -2.24 6.08 -13.59
C GLU A 50 -1.02 5.95 -14.49
N SER A 51 0.16 6.03 -13.87
CA SER A 51 1.48 5.77 -14.48
C SER A 51 1.87 6.65 -15.68
N ILE A 52 1.10 7.69 -16.04
CA ILE A 52 1.39 8.55 -17.20
C ILE A 52 2.78 9.20 -17.11
N SER A 53 3.12 9.77 -15.96
CA SER A 53 4.41 10.46 -15.77
C SER A 53 5.56 9.52 -15.39
N ARG A 54 5.26 8.46 -14.64
CA ARG A 54 6.25 7.47 -14.16
C ARG A 54 6.74 6.55 -15.29
N GLY A 55 5.85 6.21 -16.22
CA GLY A 55 6.04 5.14 -17.19
C GLY A 55 6.18 3.77 -16.53
N HIS A 56 6.62 2.79 -17.32
CA HIS A 56 6.81 1.41 -16.86
C HIS A 56 8.20 1.19 -16.20
N GLU A 57 8.30 0.11 -15.43
CA GLU A 57 9.50 -0.40 -14.76
C GLU A 57 10.45 -1.12 -15.74
N ASN A 58 10.88 -0.41 -16.79
CA ASN A 58 11.56 -1.01 -17.94
C ASN A 58 13.08 -0.84 -17.93
N THR A 59 13.65 -0.15 -16.94
CA THR A 59 15.11 -0.01 -16.80
C THR A 59 15.61 -0.76 -15.58
N VAL A 60 16.88 -1.16 -15.60
CA VAL A 60 17.51 -1.88 -14.49
C VAL A 60 17.47 -1.05 -13.21
N GLU A 61 17.66 0.26 -13.30
CA GLU A 61 17.63 1.19 -12.17
C GLU A 61 16.23 1.27 -11.56
N LYS A 62 15.20 1.38 -12.41
CA LYS A 62 13.79 1.42 -11.98
C LYS A 62 13.41 0.12 -11.28
N GLN A 63 13.72 -1.02 -11.90
CA GLN A 63 13.49 -2.35 -11.32
C GLN A 63 14.22 -2.52 -9.99
N LYS A 64 15.50 -2.13 -9.92
CA LYS A 64 16.28 -2.21 -8.67
C LYS A 64 15.67 -1.36 -7.56
N ARG A 65 15.24 -0.13 -7.86
CA ARG A 65 14.52 0.72 -6.91
C ARG A 65 13.23 0.02 -6.46
N PHE A 66 12.39 -0.44 -7.39
CA PHE A 66 11.13 -1.10 -7.05
C PHE A 66 11.34 -2.32 -6.15
N GLN A 67 12.35 -3.15 -6.43
CA GLN A 67 12.70 -4.29 -5.58
C GLN A 67 13.14 -3.88 -4.17
N ASN A 68 13.90 -2.77 -4.04
CA ASN A 68 14.26 -2.24 -2.72
C ASN A 68 13.03 -1.74 -1.95
N GLU A 69 12.11 -1.05 -2.62
CA GLU A 69 10.85 -0.56 -2.03
C GLU A 69 9.96 -1.74 -1.59
N VAL A 70 9.87 -2.80 -2.40
CA VAL A 70 9.19 -4.06 -2.03
C VAL A 70 9.83 -4.69 -0.79
N HIS A 71 11.17 -4.81 -0.76
CA HIS A 71 11.87 -5.39 0.38
C HIS A 71 11.65 -4.58 1.67
N PHE A 72 11.65 -3.25 1.56
CA PHE A 72 11.31 -2.37 2.67
C PHE A 72 9.91 -2.68 3.20
N MET A 73 8.89 -2.72 2.34
CA MET A 73 7.51 -3.01 2.73
C MET A 73 7.37 -4.38 3.40
N GLN A 74 7.97 -5.42 2.81
CA GLN A 74 7.95 -6.78 3.37
C GLN A 74 8.58 -6.82 4.77
N LYS A 75 9.68 -6.09 4.98
CA LYS A 75 10.37 -6.06 6.27
C LYS A 75 9.60 -5.22 7.31
N ARG A 76 9.16 -4.01 6.94
CA ARG A 76 8.52 -3.04 7.83
C ARG A 76 7.12 -3.47 8.26
N HIS A 77 6.37 -4.06 7.34
CA HIS A 77 4.97 -4.44 7.52
C HIS A 77 4.77 -5.96 7.60
N LYS A 78 5.82 -6.70 7.97
CA LYS A 78 5.82 -8.18 8.05
C LYS A 78 4.63 -8.75 8.85
N THR A 79 4.22 -8.07 9.93
CA THR A 79 3.18 -8.55 10.83
C THR A 79 1.81 -8.50 10.14
N ILE A 80 1.42 -7.36 9.59
CA ILE A 80 0.12 -7.22 8.89
C ILE A 80 0.08 -8.08 7.61
N LEU A 81 1.23 -8.29 6.95
CA LEU A 81 1.31 -9.20 5.81
C LEU A 81 1.13 -10.67 6.22
N ALA A 82 1.61 -11.06 7.40
CA ALA A 82 1.43 -12.40 7.94
C ALA A 82 0.01 -12.63 8.47
N ASP A 83 -0.55 -11.64 9.17
CA ASP A 83 -1.89 -11.70 9.77
C ASP A 83 -3.00 -11.53 8.71
N GLY A 84 -2.68 -10.88 7.60
CA GLY A 84 -3.62 -10.52 6.54
C GLY A 84 -4.33 -9.19 6.80
N ASP A 85 -4.93 -8.62 5.76
CA ASP A 85 -5.78 -7.43 5.92
C ASP A 85 -7.06 -7.82 6.69
N PRO A 86 -7.28 -7.27 7.90
CA PRO A 86 -8.46 -7.59 8.70
C PRO A 86 -9.79 -7.08 8.10
N TYR A 87 -9.74 -6.26 7.04
CA TYR A 87 -10.93 -5.83 6.31
C TYR A 87 -11.19 -6.67 5.05
N TYR A 88 -10.24 -7.49 4.63
CA TYR A 88 -10.41 -8.37 3.48
C TYR A 88 -11.12 -9.67 3.90
N ASN A 89 -12.07 -10.14 3.10
CA ASN A 89 -12.79 -11.36 3.42
C ASN A 89 -11.86 -12.58 3.28
N PRO A 90 -11.62 -13.36 4.34
CA PRO A 90 -10.65 -14.47 4.32
C PRO A 90 -11.06 -15.63 3.38
N ASN A 91 -12.31 -15.63 2.89
CA ASN A 91 -12.81 -16.60 1.93
C ASN A 91 -12.53 -16.21 0.47
N LEU A 92 -11.99 -15.02 0.22
CA LEU A 92 -11.63 -14.57 -1.13
C LEU A 92 -10.14 -14.82 -1.41
N THR A 93 -9.81 -15.02 -2.68
CA THR A 93 -8.44 -15.24 -3.15
C THR A 93 -7.58 -13.99 -3.00
N LEU A 94 -6.31 -14.17 -2.62
CA LEU A 94 -5.30 -13.10 -2.66
C LEU A 94 -4.50 -13.10 -3.98
N ASP A 95 -4.77 -14.06 -4.87
CA ASP A 95 -3.98 -14.28 -6.10
C ASP A 95 -4.49 -13.45 -7.28
N ARG A 96 -5.76 -13.01 -7.22
CA ARG A 96 -6.45 -12.32 -8.30
C ARG A 96 -7.43 -11.30 -7.77
N GLU A 97 -7.58 -10.21 -8.50
CA GLU A 97 -8.38 -9.03 -8.12
C GLU A 97 -9.85 -9.14 -8.57
N ASP A 98 -10.42 -10.35 -8.56
CA ASP A 98 -11.76 -10.64 -9.09
C ASP A 98 -12.78 -11.01 -8.00
N PHE A 99 -12.39 -10.94 -6.72
CA PHE A 99 -13.21 -11.28 -5.55
C PHE A 99 -13.81 -12.70 -5.58
N SER A 100 -13.18 -13.62 -6.30
CA SER A 100 -13.63 -15.00 -6.32
C SER A 100 -13.10 -15.79 -5.13
N LEU A 101 -13.70 -16.96 -4.90
CA LEU A 101 -13.42 -17.76 -3.71
C LEU A 101 -11.98 -18.27 -3.70
N LYS A 102 -11.41 -18.31 -2.49
CA LYS A 102 -10.14 -18.98 -2.20
C LYS A 102 -10.32 -20.48 -2.41
N VAL A 103 -9.56 -21.04 -3.36
CA VAL A 103 -9.52 -22.49 -3.59
C VAL A 103 -8.40 -23.04 -2.70
N PRO A 104 -8.65 -24.05 -1.86
CA PRO A 104 -7.60 -24.70 -1.09
C PRO A 104 -6.52 -25.23 -2.03
N SER A 105 -5.26 -24.90 -1.76
CA SER A 105 -4.13 -25.58 -2.41
C SER A 105 -4.19 -27.05 -2.04
N THR A 106 -4.38 -27.93 -3.03
CA THR A 106 -4.23 -29.39 -2.87
C THR A 106 -2.81 -29.76 -2.50
#